data_AF-A0A521ZJT3-F1
#
_entry.id   AF-A0A521ZJT3-F1
#
_cell.length_a   1.000
_cell.length_b   1.000
_cell.length_c   1.000
_cell.angle_alpha   90.00
_cell.angle_beta   90.00
_cell.angle_gamma   90.00
#
_symmetry.space_group_name_H-M   'P 1'
#
loop_
_entity.id
_entity.type
_entity.pdbx_description
1 polymer ?
#
loop_
_entity_poly.entity_id
_entity_poly.type
_entity_poly.pdbx_seq_one_letter_code
_entity_poly.pdbx_strand_id
1 'polypeptide(L)'
;MNDTLQHTPRWVKPYGDTMDDGRVQLSFTLPVALDDNSKEAARQLALQMGLDEPAVVHSEAMGPAFSFYVVYGQCKHRVDMSRIQVAKPEFEVLDKDAINEKIARLMGRKMVVVGACIETDAHTVGIDAIMNMKGFNGHKGLESYHEMRAINLGAQVDSEDLVARAIEEQADVILVSQIVTQKNIHLDNLTRLADILEAEGLRERVILVVGGPRISHELAKELGYDAGFGPGSYAENVASFAIDEWARRHAPSVARDTR
;
A
#
# COMPACT_ATOMS: atom_id res chain seq x y z
N MET A 1 -15.12 4.34 34.22
CA MET A 1 -15.78 5.48 33.55
C MET A 1 -14.85 6.01 32.47
N ASN A 2 -15.03 5.51 31.25
CA ASN A 2 -14.98 6.23 29.97
C ASN A 2 -14.98 5.17 28.89
N ASP A 3 -16.16 4.58 28.75
CA ASP A 3 -16.56 3.83 27.58
C ASP A 3 -16.87 4.85 26.48
N THR A 4 -15.82 5.50 25.96
CA THR A 4 -15.94 6.31 24.75
C THR A 4 -15.82 5.36 23.57
N LEU A 5 -16.84 4.50 23.41
CA LEU A 5 -17.05 3.77 22.17
C LEU A 5 -17.08 4.81 21.06
N GLN A 6 -16.01 4.84 20.26
CA GLN A 6 -15.96 5.59 19.01
C GLN A 6 -17.08 5.04 18.13
N HIS A 7 -18.23 5.70 18.18
CA HIS A 7 -19.37 5.32 17.35
C HIS A 7 -19.01 5.74 15.92
N THR A 8 -18.36 4.85 15.18
CA THR A 8 -18.12 5.09 13.75
C THR A 8 -19.49 5.27 13.09
N PRO A 9 -19.78 6.44 12.51
CA PRO A 9 -21.07 6.68 11.89
C PRO A 9 -21.26 5.72 10.72
N ARG A 10 -22.39 5.02 10.68
CA ARG A 10 -22.68 4.07 9.60
C ARG A 10 -22.66 4.73 8.23
N TRP A 11 -23.17 5.96 8.13
CA TRP A 11 -23.15 6.73 6.90
C TRP A 11 -22.30 7.97 7.11
N VAL A 12 -21.39 8.23 6.17
CA VAL A 12 -20.58 9.46 6.16
C VAL A 12 -20.84 10.27 4.90
N LYS A 13 -20.86 11.59 5.07
CA LYS A 13 -21.01 12.57 4.01
C LYS A 13 -20.09 13.76 4.32
N PRO A 14 -19.52 14.46 3.31
CA PRO A 14 -18.75 15.67 3.55
C PRO A 14 -19.58 16.71 4.32
N TYR A 15 -18.92 17.51 5.16
CA TYR A 15 -19.54 18.64 5.85
C TYR A 15 -18.69 19.90 5.62
N GLY A 16 -19.34 21.05 5.46
CA GLY A 16 -18.69 22.35 5.42
C GLY A 16 -19.06 23.25 6.59
N ASP A 17 -20.36 23.35 6.88
CA ASP A 17 -20.92 24.29 7.87
C ASP A 17 -21.90 23.57 8.83
N THR A 18 -22.74 22.67 8.28
CA THR A 18 -23.69 21.85 9.07
C THR A 18 -23.48 20.36 8.81
N MET A 19 -23.80 19.53 9.81
CA MET A 19 -23.66 18.08 9.71
C MET A 19 -24.43 17.53 8.49
N ASP A 20 -23.76 16.71 7.67
CA ASP A 20 -24.28 16.09 6.45
C ASP A 20 -24.74 17.05 5.33
N ASP A 21 -24.29 18.31 5.34
CA ASP A 21 -24.62 19.29 4.29
C ASP A 21 -24.02 18.96 2.92
N GLY A 22 -23.03 18.05 2.85
CA GLY A 22 -22.39 17.64 1.61
C GLY A 22 -21.48 18.69 1.01
N ARG A 23 -21.22 19.83 1.67
CA ARG A 23 -20.42 20.91 1.10
C ARG A 23 -19.00 20.44 0.83
N VAL A 24 -18.56 20.62 -0.41
CA VAL A 24 -17.19 20.31 -0.86
C VAL A 24 -16.67 21.41 -1.77
N GLN A 25 -15.34 21.56 -1.77
CA GLN A 25 -14.62 22.37 -2.73
C GLN A 25 -13.89 21.43 -3.69
N LEU A 26 -14.02 21.69 -4.99
CA LEU A 26 -13.29 21.02 -6.05
C LEU A 26 -12.55 22.07 -6.88
N SER A 27 -11.31 21.78 -7.27
CA SER A 27 -10.54 22.63 -8.19
C SER A 27 -9.97 21.83 -9.35
N PHE A 28 -10.02 22.37 -10.55
CA PHE A 28 -9.49 21.73 -11.76
C PHE A 28 -9.18 22.76 -12.85
N THR A 29 -8.44 22.33 -13.86
CA THR A 29 -8.09 23.12 -15.05
C THR A 29 -8.76 22.52 -16.28
N LEU A 30 -9.31 23.36 -17.16
CA LEU A 30 -9.82 22.97 -18.47
C LEU A 30 -8.88 23.49 -19.57
N PRO A 31 -8.66 22.70 -20.64
CA PRO A 31 -7.84 23.09 -21.79
C PRO A 31 -8.62 23.99 -22.76
N VAL A 32 -9.21 25.06 -22.22
CA VAL A 32 -9.92 26.11 -22.97
C VAL A 32 -9.53 27.47 -22.41
N ALA A 33 -9.59 28.51 -23.26
CA ALA A 33 -9.44 29.89 -22.83
C ALA A 33 -10.51 30.27 -21.79
N LEU A 34 -10.19 31.21 -20.90
CA LEU A 34 -11.16 31.67 -19.91
C LEU A 34 -12.20 32.60 -20.55
N ASP A 35 -13.44 32.13 -20.62
CA ASP A 35 -14.62 32.90 -21.00
C ASP A 35 -15.85 32.45 -20.19
N ASP A 36 -17.04 32.94 -20.53
CA ASP A 36 -18.25 32.55 -19.80
C ASP A 36 -18.74 31.13 -20.17
N ASN A 37 -18.43 30.65 -21.38
CA ASN A 37 -18.73 29.27 -21.77
C ASN A 37 -17.86 28.27 -21.00
N SER A 38 -16.60 28.61 -20.74
CA SER A 38 -15.67 27.77 -20.01
C SER A 38 -16.02 27.68 -18.53
N LYS A 39 -16.54 28.77 -17.92
CA LYS A 39 -17.14 28.75 -16.57
C LYS A 39 -18.39 27.87 -16.51
N GLU A 40 -19.28 27.97 -17.51
CA GLU A 40 -20.48 27.13 -17.58
C GLU A 40 -20.11 25.65 -17.81
N ALA A 41 -19.10 25.37 -18.63
CA ALA A 41 -18.56 24.02 -18.80
C ALA A 41 -18.03 23.44 -17.47
N ALA A 42 -17.28 24.25 -16.70
CA ALA A 42 -16.81 23.85 -15.36
C ALA A 42 -17.98 23.53 -14.42
N ARG A 43 -19.04 24.34 -14.44
CA ARG A 43 -20.26 24.11 -13.65
C ARG A 43 -20.99 22.82 -14.07
N GLN A 44 -21.12 22.57 -15.37
CA GLN A 44 -21.77 21.36 -15.89
C GLN A 44 -20.96 20.09 -15.57
N LEU A 45 -19.63 20.15 -15.66
CA LEU A 45 -18.76 19.05 -15.25
C LEU A 45 -18.95 18.71 -13.77
N ALA A 46 -18.98 19.73 -12.90
CA ALA A 46 -19.26 19.53 -11.48
C ALA A 46 -20.62 18.87 -11.23
N LEU A 47 -21.67 19.24 -11.99
CA LEU A 47 -22.99 18.60 -11.91
C LEU A 47 -22.92 17.12 -12.31
N GLN A 48 -22.20 16.79 -13.40
CA GLN A 48 -22.01 15.42 -13.86
C GLN A 48 -21.19 14.58 -12.87
N MET A 49 -20.28 15.20 -12.12
CA MET A 49 -19.54 14.56 -11.01
C MET A 49 -20.42 14.29 -9.78
N GLY A 50 -21.68 14.73 -9.78
CA GLY A 50 -22.62 14.50 -8.69
C GLY A 50 -22.61 15.57 -7.60
N LEU A 51 -22.18 16.78 -7.94
CA LEU A 51 -22.33 17.95 -7.09
C LEU A 51 -23.64 18.66 -7.42
N ASP A 52 -24.55 18.74 -6.45
CA ASP A 52 -25.76 19.54 -6.52
C ASP A 52 -25.41 21.02 -6.26
N GLU A 53 -26.17 21.93 -6.90
CA GLU A 53 -25.95 23.38 -6.83
C GLU A 53 -24.48 23.84 -7.01
N PRO A 54 -23.76 23.37 -8.05
CA PRO A 54 -22.37 23.74 -8.23
C PRO A 54 -22.26 25.22 -8.59
N ALA A 55 -21.32 25.91 -7.95
CA ALA A 55 -21.03 27.32 -8.18
C ALA A 55 -19.53 27.53 -8.37
N VAL A 56 -19.15 28.11 -9.51
CA VAL A 56 -17.77 28.54 -9.77
C VAL A 56 -17.51 29.80 -8.94
N VAL A 57 -16.66 29.70 -7.91
CA VAL A 57 -16.33 30.82 -7.01
C VAL A 57 -15.06 31.55 -7.42
N HIS A 58 -14.20 30.87 -8.18
CA HIS A 58 -12.96 31.44 -8.69
C HIS A 58 -12.66 30.87 -10.08
N SER A 59 -12.14 31.72 -10.95
CA SER A 59 -11.67 31.33 -12.27
C SER A 59 -10.47 32.19 -12.67
N GLU A 60 -9.40 31.57 -13.16
CA GLU A 60 -8.16 32.25 -13.55
C GLU A 60 -7.65 31.69 -14.88
N ALA A 61 -7.16 32.56 -15.77
CA ALA A 61 -6.55 32.13 -17.02
C ALA A 61 -5.12 31.61 -16.78
N MET A 62 -4.82 30.39 -17.22
CA MET A 62 -3.48 29.80 -17.18
C MET A 62 -2.82 29.87 -18.55
N GLY A 63 -2.72 31.08 -19.10
CA GLY A 63 -2.31 31.32 -20.49
C GLY A 63 -3.48 31.32 -21.48
N PRO A 64 -3.21 31.33 -22.81
CA PRO A 64 -4.24 31.56 -23.83
C PRO A 64 -5.18 30.37 -24.06
N ALA A 65 -4.79 29.16 -23.65
CA ALA A 65 -5.50 27.92 -23.97
C ALA A 65 -5.94 27.12 -22.73
N PHE A 66 -5.70 27.61 -21.52
CA PHE A 66 -6.04 26.91 -20.28
C PHE A 66 -6.67 27.85 -19.27
N SER A 67 -7.56 27.31 -18.46
CA SER A 67 -8.26 28.06 -17.41
C SER A 67 -8.47 27.18 -16.18
N PHE A 68 -8.15 27.74 -15.01
CA PHE A 68 -8.29 27.12 -13.70
C PHE A 68 -9.60 27.57 -13.04
N TYR A 69 -10.26 26.66 -12.32
CA TYR A 69 -11.53 26.90 -11.65
C TYR A 69 -11.50 26.35 -10.23
N VAL A 70 -12.17 27.06 -9.32
CA VAL A 70 -12.59 26.53 -8.01
C VAL A 70 -14.11 26.54 -7.97
N VAL A 71 -14.68 25.38 -7.64
CA VAL A 71 -16.13 25.14 -7.61
C VAL A 71 -16.52 24.65 -6.23
N TYR A 72 -17.58 25.24 -5.67
CA TYR A 72 -18.26 24.72 -4.49
C TYR A 72 -19.54 24.01 -4.92
N GLY A 73 -19.90 22.93 -4.23
CA GLY A 73 -21.15 22.22 -4.48
C GLY A 73 -21.52 21.31 -3.32
N GLN A 74 -22.68 20.67 -3.41
CA GLN A 74 -23.16 19.70 -2.43
C GLN A 74 -22.99 18.29 -3.00
N CYS A 75 -22.11 17.47 -2.41
CA CYS A 75 -21.98 16.07 -2.77
C CYS A 75 -23.28 15.32 -2.45
N LYS A 76 -23.95 14.79 -3.48
CA LYS A 76 -25.19 14.01 -3.31
C LYS A 76 -24.94 12.62 -2.70
N HIS A 77 -23.71 12.14 -2.77
CA HIS A 77 -23.33 10.80 -2.36
C HIS A 77 -22.98 10.73 -0.88
N ARG A 78 -23.24 9.56 -0.30
CA ARG A 78 -22.82 9.18 1.06
C ARG A 78 -22.20 7.79 1.01
N VAL A 79 -21.32 7.49 1.95
CA VAL A 79 -20.63 6.19 2.03
C VAL A 79 -21.11 5.43 3.25
N ASP A 80 -21.44 4.13 3.06
CA ASP A 80 -21.78 3.21 4.15
C ASP A 80 -20.47 2.63 4.73
N MET A 81 -20.03 3.15 5.88
CA MET A 81 -18.84 2.68 6.57
C MET A 81 -18.91 1.19 6.92
N SER A 82 -20.11 0.63 7.10
CA SER A 82 -20.26 -0.81 7.40
C SER A 82 -19.92 -1.74 6.24
N ARG A 83 -19.84 -1.20 5.02
CA ARG A 83 -19.46 -1.95 3.81
C ARG A 83 -17.99 -1.79 3.46
N ILE A 84 -17.28 -0.89 4.12
CA ILE A 84 -15.86 -0.67 3.87
C ILE A 84 -15.09 -1.75 4.64
N GLN A 85 -14.55 -2.71 3.90
CA GLN A 85 -13.50 -3.57 4.42
C GLN A 85 -12.18 -2.91 4.02
N VAL A 86 -11.50 -2.26 4.96
CA VAL A 86 -10.11 -1.89 4.73
C VAL A 86 -9.32 -3.16 4.91
N ALA A 87 -8.91 -3.81 3.82
CA ALA A 87 -8.08 -5.00 3.92
C ALA A 87 -6.74 -4.61 4.56
N LYS A 88 -6.61 -4.86 5.87
CA LYS A 88 -5.31 -4.94 6.54
C LYS A 88 -4.99 -6.42 6.64
N PRO A 89 -3.74 -6.84 6.43
CA PRO A 89 -3.39 -8.23 6.66
C PRO A 89 -3.75 -8.59 8.12
N GLU A 90 -4.57 -9.62 8.32
CA GLU A 90 -4.99 -10.08 9.65
C GLU A 90 -3.85 -10.88 10.28
N PHE A 91 -3.01 -10.22 11.07
CA PHE A 91 -1.96 -10.87 11.87
C PHE A 91 -1.79 -10.13 13.19
N GLU A 92 -1.27 -10.83 14.18
CA GLU A 92 -0.90 -10.22 15.45
C GLU A 92 0.44 -9.51 15.27
N VAL A 93 0.52 -8.22 15.61
CA VAL A 93 1.79 -7.49 15.62
C VAL A 93 2.52 -7.85 16.90
N LEU A 94 3.58 -8.62 16.76
CA LEU A 94 4.45 -9.05 17.84
C LEU A 94 5.57 -8.04 18.06
N ASP A 95 6.12 -7.99 19.28
CA ASP A 95 7.36 -7.29 19.51
C ASP A 95 8.57 -8.08 18.98
N LYS A 96 9.73 -7.42 18.97
CA LYS A 96 10.96 -7.99 18.44
C LYS A 96 11.37 -9.31 19.11
N ASP A 97 11.20 -9.43 20.41
CA ASP A 97 11.65 -10.61 21.16
C ASP A 97 10.71 -11.78 20.90
N ALA A 98 9.40 -11.54 20.91
CA ALA A 98 8.38 -12.51 20.53
C ALA A 98 8.55 -12.99 19.08
N ILE A 99 8.93 -12.11 18.16
CA ILE A 99 9.24 -12.49 16.77
C ILE A 99 10.45 -13.44 16.72
N ASN A 100 11.54 -13.12 17.42
CA ASN A 100 12.72 -13.99 17.46
C ASN A 100 12.38 -15.36 18.06
N GLU A 101 11.68 -15.40 19.20
CA GLU A 101 11.26 -16.65 19.84
C GLU A 101 10.38 -17.50 18.91
N LYS A 102 9.46 -16.85 18.19
CA LYS A 102 8.56 -17.53 17.25
C LYS A 102 9.32 -18.14 16.07
N ILE A 103 10.28 -17.41 15.49
CA ILE A 103 11.13 -17.93 14.41
C ILE A 103 11.99 -19.09 14.92
N ALA A 104 12.69 -18.92 16.04
CA ALA A 104 13.53 -19.98 16.61
C ALA A 104 12.75 -21.27 16.86
N ARG A 105 11.54 -21.14 17.43
CA ARG A 105 10.66 -22.28 17.74
C ARG A 105 10.13 -22.98 16.49
N LEU A 106 9.73 -22.23 15.47
CA LEU A 106 9.01 -22.78 14.32
C LEU A 106 9.94 -23.21 13.17
N MET A 107 10.98 -22.42 12.89
CA MET A 107 11.87 -22.65 11.75
C MET A 107 13.12 -23.45 12.13
N GLY A 108 13.59 -23.35 13.38
CA GLY A 108 14.85 -23.96 13.83
C GLY A 108 16.11 -23.41 13.13
N ARG A 109 15.95 -22.35 12.32
CA ARG A 109 17.00 -21.60 11.62
C ARG A 109 16.54 -20.15 11.45
N LYS A 110 17.47 -19.27 11.09
CA LYS A 110 17.14 -17.88 10.77
C LYS A 110 16.23 -17.80 9.54
N MET A 111 15.25 -16.90 9.59
CA MET A 111 14.47 -16.48 8.44
C MET A 111 15.32 -15.59 7.54
N VAL A 112 15.43 -15.93 6.26
CA VAL A 112 16.19 -15.14 5.27
C VAL A 112 15.24 -14.20 4.53
N VAL A 113 15.51 -12.90 4.62
CA VAL A 113 14.74 -11.84 3.97
C VAL A 113 15.65 -11.12 2.98
N VAL A 114 15.32 -11.20 1.69
CA VAL A 114 16.01 -10.43 0.64
C VAL A 114 15.11 -9.29 0.21
N GLY A 115 15.63 -8.07 0.14
CA GLY A 115 14.83 -6.93 -0.26
C GLY A 115 15.57 -5.93 -1.15
N ALA A 116 14.79 -5.24 -1.99
CA ALA A 116 15.30 -4.25 -2.93
C ALA A 116 14.21 -3.23 -3.33
N CYS A 117 14.63 -2.03 -3.77
CA CYS A 117 13.84 -1.24 -4.70
C CYS A 117 14.16 -1.72 -6.12
N ILE A 118 13.14 -2.15 -6.85
CA ILE A 118 13.34 -2.83 -8.14
C ILE A 118 13.25 -1.88 -9.34
N GLU A 119 13.89 -2.28 -10.43
CA GLU A 119 13.89 -1.63 -11.74
C GLU A 119 14.47 -0.22 -11.71
N THR A 120 13.72 0.81 -12.12
CA THR A 120 14.24 2.18 -12.20
C THR A 120 14.11 2.98 -10.92
N ASP A 121 13.54 2.40 -9.86
CA ASP A 121 13.24 3.10 -8.61
C ASP A 121 14.49 3.23 -7.72
N ALA A 122 14.92 4.48 -7.49
CA ALA A 122 16.08 4.83 -6.67
C ALA A 122 15.73 5.16 -5.20
N HIS A 123 14.46 5.08 -4.78
CA HIS A 123 14.03 5.61 -3.49
C HIS A 123 14.12 4.56 -2.36
N THR A 124 15.30 4.47 -1.73
CA THR A 124 15.56 3.43 -0.71
C THR A 124 15.02 3.74 0.69
N VAL A 125 14.64 4.98 1.00
CA VAL A 125 14.29 5.40 2.38
C VAL A 125 13.22 4.51 3.02
N GLY A 126 12.23 4.08 2.24
CA GLY A 126 11.17 3.19 2.72
C GLY A 126 11.68 1.79 3.06
N ILE A 127 12.46 1.17 2.17
CA ILE A 127 13.00 -0.17 2.43
C ILE A 127 14.08 -0.16 3.52
N ASP A 128 14.90 0.89 3.56
CA ASP A 128 15.92 1.10 4.59
C ASP A 128 15.30 1.25 5.98
N ALA A 129 14.12 1.88 6.08
CA ALA A 129 13.37 1.99 7.33
C ALA A 129 12.93 0.61 7.87
N ILE A 130 12.71 -0.37 6.99
CA ILE A 130 12.31 -1.72 7.35
C ILE A 130 13.54 -2.61 7.57
N MET A 131 14.53 -2.57 6.69
CA MET A 131 15.64 -3.53 6.69
C MET A 131 16.77 -3.11 7.65
N ASN A 132 17.20 -1.85 7.66
CA ASN A 132 18.45 -1.46 8.31
C ASN A 132 18.36 -1.50 9.85
N MET A 133 19.47 -1.84 10.51
CA MET A 133 19.59 -1.97 11.97
C MET A 133 19.00 -0.80 12.77
N LYS A 134 19.12 0.43 12.26
CA LYS A 134 18.57 1.64 12.92
C LYS A 134 17.04 1.65 12.90
N GLY A 135 16.44 1.15 11.83
CA GLY A 135 15.02 1.26 11.51
C GLY A 135 14.54 2.71 11.45
N PHE A 136 13.27 2.95 11.84
CA PHE A 136 12.60 4.24 11.71
C PHE A 136 11.70 4.54 12.92
N ASN A 137 11.67 5.80 13.35
CA ASN A 137 10.82 6.29 14.44
C ASN A 137 10.91 5.48 15.76
N GLY A 138 12.10 4.98 16.12
CA GLY A 138 12.31 4.16 17.32
C GLY A 138 12.04 2.66 17.13
N HIS A 139 11.43 2.28 16.00
CA HIS A 139 11.24 0.88 15.61
C HIS A 139 12.50 0.37 14.92
N LYS A 140 13.04 -0.75 15.37
CA LYS A 140 14.30 -1.31 14.84
C LYS A 140 14.03 -2.12 13.57
N GLY A 141 14.91 -2.02 12.58
CA GLY A 141 14.78 -2.78 11.34
C GLY A 141 15.14 -4.26 11.48
N LEU A 142 14.85 -5.03 10.43
CA LEU A 142 14.98 -6.49 10.36
C LEU A 142 16.42 -6.99 10.62
N GLU A 143 17.45 -6.24 10.22
CA GLU A 143 18.85 -6.55 10.56
C GLU A 143 19.11 -6.64 12.07
N SER A 144 18.27 -5.99 12.88
CA SER A 144 18.42 -6.03 14.34
C SER A 144 17.88 -7.32 14.97
N TYR A 145 17.08 -8.10 14.25
CA TYR A 145 16.42 -9.30 14.76
C TYR A 145 17.43 -10.46 14.75
N HIS A 146 17.60 -11.11 15.90
CA HIS A 146 18.61 -12.16 16.05
C HIS A 146 18.35 -13.36 15.15
N GLU A 147 17.08 -13.71 14.96
CA GLU A 147 16.63 -14.86 14.18
C GLU A 147 16.26 -14.50 12.74
N MET A 148 16.66 -13.33 12.26
CA MET A 148 16.53 -12.95 10.86
C MET A 148 17.89 -12.68 10.22
N ARG A 149 17.98 -12.98 8.93
CA ARG A 149 19.07 -12.57 8.05
C ARG A 149 18.48 -11.67 6.97
N ALA A 150 18.57 -10.36 7.18
CA ALA A 150 18.12 -9.36 6.22
C ALA A 150 19.25 -9.02 5.23
N ILE A 151 18.96 -9.07 3.94
CA ILE A 151 19.89 -8.78 2.83
C ILE A 151 19.26 -7.69 1.96
N ASN A 152 19.67 -6.45 2.19
CA ASN A 152 19.19 -5.29 1.43
C ASN A 152 20.09 -5.09 0.20
N LEU A 153 19.54 -5.24 -1.00
CA LEU A 153 20.24 -5.04 -2.27
C LEU A 153 20.24 -3.57 -2.71
N GLY A 154 19.55 -2.69 -1.98
CA GLY A 154 19.51 -1.26 -2.25
C GLY A 154 18.48 -0.91 -3.32
N ALA A 155 18.88 -0.01 -4.22
CA ALA A 155 18.01 0.59 -5.22
C ALA A 155 18.36 0.15 -6.64
N GLN A 156 17.39 0.34 -7.53
CA GLN A 156 17.52 0.07 -8.95
C GLN A 156 18.01 -1.34 -9.29
N VAL A 157 17.45 -2.34 -8.60
CA VAL A 157 17.81 -3.75 -8.78
C VAL A 157 16.89 -4.39 -9.82
N ASP A 158 17.43 -5.00 -10.86
CA ASP A 158 16.64 -5.71 -11.85
C ASP A 158 15.90 -6.90 -11.20
N SER A 159 14.67 -7.16 -11.63
CA SER A 159 13.86 -8.24 -11.07
C SER A 159 14.57 -9.60 -11.18
N GLU A 160 15.28 -9.84 -12.27
CA GLU A 160 16.09 -11.05 -12.49
C GLU A 160 17.23 -11.17 -11.47
N ASP A 161 17.92 -10.08 -11.16
CA ASP A 161 19.02 -10.07 -10.18
C ASP A 161 18.48 -10.32 -8.77
N LEU A 162 17.33 -9.72 -8.43
CA LEU A 162 16.65 -9.98 -7.16
C LEU A 162 16.27 -11.46 -7.02
N VAL A 163 15.69 -12.07 -8.06
CA VAL A 163 15.31 -13.48 -8.04
C VAL A 163 16.55 -14.37 -7.96
N ALA A 164 17.60 -14.10 -8.74
CA ALA A 164 18.85 -14.84 -8.68
C ALA A 164 19.45 -14.83 -7.27
N ARG A 165 19.46 -13.65 -6.63
CA ARG A 165 19.95 -13.50 -5.25
C ARG A 165 19.06 -14.21 -4.23
N ALA A 166 17.74 -14.20 -4.43
CA ALA A 166 16.80 -14.93 -3.58
C ALA A 166 17.01 -16.45 -3.66
N ILE A 167 17.34 -16.99 -4.84
CA ILE A 167 17.69 -18.40 -5.03
C ILE A 167 19.00 -18.74 -4.30
N GLU A 168 20.05 -17.94 -4.54
CA GLU A 168 21.37 -18.14 -3.95
C GLU A 168 21.31 -18.18 -2.42
N GLU A 169 20.56 -17.25 -1.84
CA GLU A 169 20.46 -17.07 -0.39
C GLU A 169 19.36 -17.92 0.24
N GLN A 170 18.62 -18.70 -0.56
CA GLN A 170 17.48 -19.51 -0.14
C GLN A 170 16.46 -18.68 0.66
N ALA A 171 16.06 -17.55 0.08
CA ALA A 171 15.18 -16.59 0.72
C ALA A 171 13.83 -17.21 1.12
N ASP A 172 13.38 -16.94 2.34
CA ASP A 172 12.03 -17.24 2.80
C ASP A 172 11.06 -16.12 2.41
N VAL A 173 11.57 -14.89 2.38
CA VAL A 173 10.80 -13.68 2.12
C VAL A 173 11.53 -12.82 1.08
N ILE A 174 10.78 -12.36 0.09
CA ILE A 174 11.21 -11.31 -0.85
C ILE A 174 10.42 -10.04 -0.52
N LEU A 175 11.13 -8.97 -0.15
CA LEU A 175 10.56 -7.68 0.19
C LEU A 175 10.92 -6.63 -0.87
N VAL A 176 9.94 -6.23 -1.68
CA VAL A 176 10.16 -5.19 -2.70
C VAL A 176 9.55 -3.85 -2.31
N SER A 177 10.24 -2.77 -2.64
CA SER A 177 9.74 -1.41 -2.44
C SER A 177 9.51 -0.72 -3.78
N GLN A 178 8.32 -0.15 -3.96
CA GLN A 178 7.93 0.62 -5.15
C GLN A 178 7.29 1.95 -4.75
N ILE A 179 7.94 3.05 -5.14
CA ILE A 179 7.52 4.43 -4.89
C ILE A 179 7.07 5.10 -6.19
N VAL A 180 7.81 4.88 -7.28
CA VAL A 180 7.52 5.49 -8.58
C VAL A 180 6.30 4.84 -9.22
N THR A 181 5.24 5.63 -9.35
CA THR A 181 3.91 5.16 -9.78
C THR A 181 3.41 5.89 -11.02
N GLN A 182 4.26 6.69 -11.67
CA GLN A 182 3.92 7.40 -12.89
C GLN A 182 3.56 6.43 -14.01
N LYS A 183 2.48 6.72 -14.75
CA LYS A 183 1.97 5.87 -15.83
C LYS A 183 1.76 4.40 -15.43
N ASN A 184 1.50 4.15 -14.15
CA ASN A 184 1.33 2.81 -13.58
C ASN A 184 2.56 1.88 -13.69
N ILE A 185 3.77 2.41 -13.86
CA ILE A 185 4.99 1.59 -14.03
C ILE A 185 5.24 0.58 -12.90
N HIS A 186 4.91 0.95 -11.65
CA HIS A 186 4.94 0.02 -10.52
C HIS A 186 4.12 -1.25 -10.73
N LEU A 187 2.95 -1.19 -11.40
CA LEU A 187 2.14 -2.38 -11.66
C LEU A 187 2.83 -3.32 -12.64
N ASP A 188 3.39 -2.76 -13.71
CA ASP A 188 4.13 -3.53 -14.72
C ASP A 188 5.35 -4.22 -14.09
N ASN A 189 6.11 -3.49 -13.27
CA ASN A 189 7.28 -4.02 -12.57
C ASN A 189 6.91 -5.13 -11.59
N LEU A 190 5.87 -4.91 -10.78
CA LEU A 190 5.43 -5.89 -9.78
C LEU A 190 4.86 -7.15 -10.43
N THR A 191 4.13 -7.00 -11.54
CA THR A 191 3.61 -8.12 -12.33
C THR A 191 4.75 -8.92 -12.94
N ARG A 192 5.72 -8.23 -13.57
CA ARG A 192 6.91 -8.88 -14.15
C ARG A 192 7.67 -9.70 -13.11
N LEU A 193 7.89 -9.16 -11.90
CA LEU A 193 8.55 -9.91 -10.84
C LEU A 193 7.76 -11.16 -10.43
N ALA A 194 6.43 -11.05 -10.31
CA ALA A 194 5.58 -12.21 -10.00
C ALA A 194 5.68 -13.28 -11.10
N ASP A 195 5.62 -12.89 -12.37
CA ASP A 195 5.75 -13.78 -13.53
C ASP A 195 7.11 -14.50 -13.54
N ILE A 196 8.22 -13.79 -13.25
CA ILE A 196 9.55 -14.39 -13.15
C ILE A 196 9.60 -15.43 -12.01
N LEU A 197 9.04 -15.09 -10.84
CA LEU A 197 8.98 -16.01 -9.70
C LEU A 197 8.12 -17.26 -9.98
N GLU A 198 7.05 -17.12 -10.77
CA GLU A 198 6.25 -18.26 -11.24
C GLU A 198 7.03 -19.13 -12.22
N ALA A 199 7.68 -18.52 -13.21
CA ALA A 199 8.47 -19.21 -14.22
C ALA A 199 9.63 -20.02 -13.60
N GLU A 200 10.27 -19.50 -12.56
CA GLU A 200 11.34 -20.16 -11.80
C GLU A 200 10.81 -21.14 -10.73
N GLY A 201 9.48 -21.28 -10.57
CA GLY A 201 8.87 -22.16 -9.58
C GLY A 201 9.12 -21.75 -8.12
N LEU A 202 9.44 -20.48 -7.89
CA LEU A 202 9.73 -19.90 -6.59
C LEU A 202 8.50 -19.30 -5.91
N ARG A 203 7.50 -18.85 -6.68
CA ARG A 203 6.36 -18.08 -6.15
C ARG A 203 5.68 -18.74 -4.95
N GLU A 204 5.41 -20.05 -5.01
CA GLU A 204 4.77 -20.80 -3.92
C GLU A 204 5.69 -21.02 -2.71
N ARG A 205 7.01 -20.98 -2.93
CA ARG A 205 8.04 -21.28 -1.92
C ARG A 205 8.45 -20.06 -1.11
N VAL A 206 8.31 -18.86 -1.69
CA VAL A 206 8.68 -17.59 -1.04
C VAL A 206 7.45 -16.81 -0.61
N ILE A 207 7.60 -16.06 0.48
CA ILE A 207 6.61 -15.07 0.91
C ILE A 207 6.96 -13.76 0.20
N LEU A 208 6.09 -13.32 -0.69
CA LEU A 208 6.32 -12.17 -1.54
C LEU A 208 5.57 -10.96 -0.98
N VAL A 209 6.32 -9.94 -0.56
CA VAL A 209 5.80 -8.74 0.09
C VAL A 209 6.20 -7.50 -0.70
N VAL A 210 5.24 -6.59 -0.89
CA VAL A 210 5.48 -5.28 -1.52
C VAL A 210 5.18 -4.15 -0.55
N GLY A 211 6.03 -3.12 -0.56
CA GLY A 211 5.86 -1.89 0.20
C GLY A 211 5.88 -0.66 -0.69
N GLY A 212 5.19 0.39 -0.27
CA GLY A 212 5.25 1.67 -0.96
C GLY A 212 4.14 2.64 -0.56
N PRO A 213 4.33 3.96 -0.78
CA PRO A 213 3.36 4.97 -0.36
C PRO A 213 2.01 4.85 -1.06
N ARG A 214 1.96 4.25 -2.25
CA ARG A 214 0.73 4.01 -3.03
C ARG A 214 0.36 2.53 -3.13
N ILE A 215 0.98 1.68 -2.29
CA ILE A 215 0.69 0.25 -2.23
C ILE A 215 -0.36 0.00 -1.15
N SER A 216 -1.50 -0.55 -1.54
CA SER A 216 -2.49 -1.11 -0.62
C SER A 216 -2.31 -2.63 -0.51
N HIS A 217 -2.81 -3.22 0.58
CA HIS A 217 -2.83 -4.67 0.70
C HIS A 217 -3.69 -5.31 -0.39
N GLU A 218 -4.83 -4.72 -0.74
CA GLU A 218 -5.73 -5.20 -1.80
C GLU A 218 -5.01 -5.27 -3.15
N LEU A 219 -4.32 -4.18 -3.54
CA LEU A 219 -3.55 -4.14 -4.77
C LEU A 219 -2.47 -5.23 -4.79
N ALA A 220 -1.78 -5.43 -3.67
CA ALA A 220 -0.78 -6.48 -3.56
C ALA A 220 -1.41 -7.86 -3.78
N LYS A 221 -2.56 -8.17 -3.15
CA LYS A 221 -3.27 -9.44 -3.34
C LYS A 221 -3.72 -9.64 -4.79
N GLU A 222 -4.21 -8.60 -5.45
CA GLU A 222 -4.62 -8.65 -6.86
C GLU A 222 -3.44 -8.97 -7.79
N LEU A 223 -2.25 -8.44 -7.51
CA LEU A 223 -1.02 -8.71 -8.25
C LEU A 223 -0.36 -10.04 -7.87
N GLY A 224 -1.01 -10.86 -7.05
CA GLY A 224 -0.48 -12.15 -6.62
C GLY A 224 0.60 -12.05 -5.55
N TYR A 225 0.71 -10.96 -4.81
CA TYR A 225 1.59 -10.83 -3.64
C TYR A 225 0.88 -11.36 -2.37
N ASP A 226 1.66 -11.66 -1.35
CA ASP A 226 1.13 -12.18 -0.09
C ASP A 226 0.66 -11.05 0.83
N ALA A 227 1.37 -9.93 0.84
CA ALA A 227 0.94 -8.70 1.49
C ALA A 227 1.51 -7.42 0.86
N GLY A 228 0.71 -6.35 0.98
CA GLY A 228 1.12 -4.97 0.70
C GLY A 228 1.22 -4.14 1.98
N PHE A 229 2.29 -3.35 2.11
CA PHE A 229 2.53 -2.43 3.24
C PHE A 229 2.62 -0.97 2.78
N GLY A 230 1.71 -0.15 3.30
CA GLY A 230 1.67 1.29 3.06
C GLY A 230 2.43 2.11 4.11
N PRO A 231 2.33 3.45 4.05
CA PRO A 231 2.89 4.35 5.06
C PRO A 231 2.41 4.00 6.48
N GLY A 232 3.31 4.11 7.45
CA GLY A 232 3.04 3.75 8.85
C GLY A 232 3.24 2.27 9.18
N SER A 233 3.75 1.47 8.23
CA SER A 233 4.21 0.11 8.50
C SER A 233 5.67 0.13 8.98
N TYR A 234 5.98 -0.69 9.98
CA TYR A 234 7.31 -0.85 10.56
C TYR A 234 7.83 -2.29 10.38
N ALA A 235 9.08 -2.52 10.75
CA ALA A 235 9.74 -3.81 10.56
C ALA A 235 9.05 -4.95 11.31
N GLU A 236 8.53 -4.71 12.51
CA GLU A 236 7.77 -5.71 13.27
C GLU A 236 6.47 -6.11 12.57
N ASN A 237 5.85 -5.20 11.79
CA ASN A 237 4.65 -5.53 11.04
C ASN A 237 5.00 -6.53 9.92
N VAL A 238 6.05 -6.23 9.16
CA VAL A 238 6.53 -7.10 8.07
C VAL A 238 7.00 -8.44 8.64
N ALA A 239 7.76 -8.42 9.73
CA ALA A 239 8.29 -9.62 10.37
C ALA A 239 7.20 -10.51 10.97
N SER A 240 6.22 -9.92 11.67
CA SER A 240 5.09 -10.67 12.23
C SER A 240 4.26 -11.34 11.14
N PHE A 241 3.96 -10.60 10.06
CA PHE A 241 3.29 -11.17 8.89
C PHE A 241 4.09 -12.32 8.28
N ALA A 242 5.40 -12.14 8.08
CA ALA A 242 6.25 -13.13 7.45
C ALA A 242 6.30 -14.45 8.25
N ILE A 243 6.46 -14.40 9.58
CA ILE A 243 6.49 -15.63 10.38
C ILE A 243 5.11 -16.28 10.51
N ASP A 244 4.03 -15.51 10.53
CA ASP A 244 2.66 -16.04 10.53
C ASP A 244 2.33 -16.75 9.22
N GLU A 245 2.66 -16.11 8.11
CA GLU A 245 2.45 -16.67 6.78
C GLU A 245 3.32 -17.92 6.55
N TRP A 246 4.58 -17.90 7.02
CA TRP A 246 5.45 -19.06 6.99
C TRP A 246 4.83 -20.22 7.78
N ALA A 247 4.35 -19.97 9.00
CA ALA A 247 3.71 -20.96 9.85
C ALA A 247 2.45 -21.53 9.19
N ARG A 248 1.65 -20.68 8.53
CA ARG A 248 0.44 -21.09 7.81
C ARG A 248 0.74 -22.04 6.65
N ARG A 249 1.80 -21.79 5.88
CA ARG A 249 2.21 -22.66 4.76
C ARG A 249 2.82 -23.99 5.20
N HIS A 250 3.45 -24.01 6.37
CA HIS A 250 4.15 -25.19 6.91
C HIS A 250 3.35 -25.91 8.01
N ALA A 251 2.15 -25.43 8.33
CA ALA A 251 1.24 -26.14 9.20
C ALA A 251 0.88 -27.50 8.56
N PRO A 252 0.86 -28.61 9.33
CA PRO A 252 0.37 -29.86 8.81
C PRO A 252 -1.05 -29.65 8.29
N SER A 253 -1.32 -30.05 7.05
CA SER A 253 -2.68 -30.02 6.52
C SER A 253 -3.54 -30.86 7.47
N VAL A 254 -4.46 -30.21 8.18
CA VAL A 254 -5.56 -30.94 8.80
C VAL A 254 -6.28 -31.61 7.66
N ALA A 255 -6.15 -32.94 7.58
CA ALA A 255 -6.84 -33.75 6.61
C ALA A 255 -8.28 -33.25 6.51
N ARG A 256 -8.71 -32.84 5.32
CA ARG A 256 -10.12 -32.69 4.99
C ARG A 256 -10.72 -34.08 5.00
N ASP A 257 -10.95 -34.59 6.20
CA ASP A 257 -11.69 -35.80 6.47
C ASP A 257 -13.17 -35.40 6.44
N THR A 258 -13.75 -35.39 5.25
CA THR A 258 -15.20 -35.39 5.07
C THR A 258 -15.57 -36.52 4.14
N ARG A 259 -16.18 -37.51 4.78
CA ARG A 259 -17.03 -38.57 4.24
C ARG A 259 -18.10 -38.01 3.30
#